data_AF-A0A356BFZ3-F1
#
_entry.id   AF-A0A356BFZ3-F1
#
_cell.length_a   1.000
_cell.length_b   1.000
_cell.length_c   1.000
_cell.angle_alpha   90.00
_cell.angle_beta   90.00
_cell.angle_gamma   90.00
#
_symmetry.space_group_name_H-M   'P 1'
#
loop_
_entity.id
_entity.type
_entity.pdbx_description
1 polymer ?
#
loop_
_entity_poly.entity_id
_entity_poly.type
_entity_poly.pdbx_seq_one_letter_code
_entity_poly.pdbx_strand_id
1 'polypeptide(L)' 'MSMLQEFKTFAMRGNVVDMAVGIIIGAAFGKIVSSFVNDVIMPPIGVLLGGVNFRDLAVV' A
#
# COMPACT_ATOMS: atom_id res chain seq x y z
N MET A 1 -25.20 -22.42 -20.70
CA MET A 1 -24.09 -21.45 -20.56
C MET A 1 -23.37 -21.81 -19.27
N SER A 2 -22.06 -22.04 -19.32
CA SER A 2 -21.28 -22.41 -18.13
C SER A 2 -20.96 -21.17 -17.30
N MET A 3 -21.02 -21.28 -15.95
CA MET A 3 -20.69 -20.19 -15.00
C MET A 3 -19.34 -19.50 -15.30
N LEU A 4 -18.37 -20.23 -15.88
CA LEU A 4 -17.07 -19.67 -16.28
C LEU A 4 -17.18 -18.63 -17.40
N GLN A 5 -18.12 -18.80 -18.33
CA GLN A 5 -18.35 -17.83 -19.41
C GLN A 5 -19.06 -16.59 -18.89
N GLU A 6 -20.00 -16.75 -17.95
CA GLU A 6 -20.68 -15.65 -17.29
C GLU A 6 -19.71 -14.85 -16.40
N PHE A 7 -18.83 -15.53 -15.65
CA PHE A 7 -17.79 -14.88 -14.86
C PHE A 7 -16.79 -14.14 -15.75
N LYS A 8 -16.34 -14.73 -16.87
CA LYS A 8 -15.49 -14.02 -17.84
C LYS A 8 -16.18 -12.76 -18.35
N THR A 9 -17.46 -12.86 -18.70
CA THR A 9 -18.24 -11.71 -19.19
C THR A 9 -18.43 -10.64 -18.11
N PHE A 10 -18.59 -11.03 -16.86
CA PHE A 10 -18.66 -10.15 -15.70
C PHE A 10 -17.31 -9.47 -15.40
N ALA A 11 -16.22 -10.24 -15.41
CA ALA A 11 -14.87 -9.75 -15.13
C ALA A 11 -14.33 -8.85 -16.24
N MET A 12 -14.76 -9.03 -17.50
CA MET A 12 -14.41 -8.17 -18.63
C MET A 12 -15.16 -6.83 -18.62
N ARG A 13 -16.05 -6.58 -17.65
CA ARG A 13 -16.69 -5.26 -17.50
C ARG A 13 -15.65 -4.26 -16.99
N GLY A 14 -15.41 -3.20 -17.76
CA GLY A 14 -14.43 -2.16 -17.42
C GLY A 14 -14.56 -1.62 -15.98
N ASN A 15 -15.78 -1.31 -15.54
CA ASN A 15 -16.04 -0.83 -14.18
C ASN A 15 -15.55 -1.80 -13.07
N VAL A 16 -15.69 -3.12 -13.27
CA VAL A 16 -15.25 -4.12 -12.29
C VAL A 16 -13.72 -4.23 -12.25
N VAL A 17 -13.08 -4.17 -13.42
CA VAL A 17 -11.62 -4.19 -13.54
C VAL A 17 -11.01 -2.95 -12.91
N ASP A 18 -11.52 -1.77 -13.25
CA ASP A 18 -11.02 -0.49 -12.75
C ASP A 18 -11.17 -0.40 -11.22
N MET A 19 -12.29 -0.87 -10.69
CA MET A 19 -12.52 -0.98 -9.24
C MET A 19 -11.52 -1.95 -8.58
N ALA A 20 -11.29 -3.12 -9.16
CA ALA A 20 -10.33 -4.10 -8.63
C ALA A 20 -8.89 -3.54 -8.62
N VAL A 21 -8.49 -2.87 -9.70
CA VAL A 21 -7.18 -2.19 -9.80
C VAL A 21 -7.06 -1.12 -8.72
N GLY A 22 -8.09 -0.29 -8.52
CA GLY A 22 -8.11 0.75 -7.49
C GLY A 22 -7.93 0.19 -6.07
N ILE A 23 -8.58 -0.93 -5.74
CA ILE A 23 -8.46 -1.58 -4.43
C ILE A 23 -7.05 -2.16 -4.24
N ILE A 24 -6.50 -2.83 -5.25
CA ILE A 24 -5.16 -3.42 -5.19
C ILE A 24 -4.11 -2.33 -5.00
N ILE A 25 -4.20 -1.24 -5.76
CA ILE A 25 -3.30 -0.10 -5.63
C ILE A 25 -3.47 0.53 -4.23
N GLY A 26 -4.70 0.78 -3.78
CA GLY A 26 -4.96 1.34 -2.45
C GLY A 26 -4.37 0.49 -1.31
N ALA A 27 -4.52 -0.83 -1.40
CA ALA A 27 -3.98 -1.76 -0.40
C ALA A 27 -2.44 -1.84 -0.43
N ALA A 28 -1.83 -1.80 -1.61
CA ALA A 28 -0.38 -1.89 -1.76
C ALA A 28 0.34 -0.57 -1.49
N PHE A 29 -0.27 0.57 -1.84
CA PHE A 29 0.35 1.89 -1.79
C PHE A 29 0.70 2.31 -0.36
N GLY A 30 -0.08 1.90 0.64
CA GLY A 30 0.24 2.15 2.05
C GLY A 30 1.62 1.61 2.44
N LYS A 31 1.98 0.38 2.04
CA LYS A 31 3.30 -0.20 2.32
C LYS A 31 4.43 0.55 1.61
N ILE A 32 4.18 1.01 0.38
CA ILE A 32 5.15 1.80 -0.39
C ILE A 32 5.43 3.12 0.35
N VAL A 33 4.38 3.81 0.78
CA VAL A 33 4.51 5.07 1.54
C VAL A 33 5.21 4.81 2.88
N SER A 34 4.85 3.76 3.62
CA SER A 34 5.50 3.44 4.88
C SER A 34 7.00 3.14 4.73
N SER A 35 7.40 2.35 3.73
CA SER A 35 8.83 2.10 3.46
C SER A 35 9.53 3.39 3.03
N PHE A 36 8.93 4.20 2.16
CA PHE A 36 9.52 5.47 1.75
C PHE A 36 9.74 6.42 2.95
N VAL A 37 8.75 6.55 3.84
CA VAL A 37 8.89 7.38 5.05
C VAL A 37 9.99 6.82 5.96
N ASN A 38 9.99 5.51 6.22
CA ASN A 38 10.94 4.89 7.14
C ASN A 38 12.39 4.89 6.63
N ASP A 39 12.58 4.66 5.34
CA ASP A 39 13.89 4.41 4.76
C ASP A 39 14.53 5.68 4.18
N VAL A 40 13.72 6.68 3.79
CA VAL A 40 14.20 7.91 3.16
C VAL A 40 13.98 9.15 4.02
N ILE A 41 12.82 9.28 4.68
CA ILE A 41 12.46 10.49 5.44
C ILE A 41 12.94 10.42 6.90
N MET A 42 12.79 9.27 7.57
CA MET A 42 13.18 9.13 8.97
C MET A 42 14.69 9.29 9.25
N PRO A 43 15.65 8.85 8.40
CA PRO A 43 17.07 9.02 8.71
C PRO A 43 17.51 10.49 8.80
N PRO A 44 17.17 11.38 7.84
CA PRO A 44 17.45 12.82 7.98
C PRO A 44 16.76 13.48 9.17
N ILE A 45 15.49 13.14 9.44
CA ILE A 45 14.74 13.69 10.57
C ILE A 45 15.33 13.22 11.90
N GLY A 46 15.72 11.94 12.02
CA GLY A 46 16.35 11.38 13.21
C GLY A 46 17.71 11.99 13.52
N VAL A 47 18.45 12.40 12.49
CA VAL A 47 19.71 13.15 12.64
C VAL A 47 19.45 14.60 13.09
N LEU A 48 18.42 15.27 12.54
CA LEU A 48 18.08 16.65 12.89
C LEU A 48 17.43 16.81 14.27
N LEU A 49 16.67 15.81 14.73
CA LEU A 49 16.03 15.80 16.06
C LEU A 49 16.93 15.22 17.17
N GLY A 50 18.22 14.96 16.89
CA GLY A 50 19.23 14.70 17.93
C GLY A 50 19.34 13.26 18.43
N GLY A 51 19.21 12.24 17.56
CA GLY A 51 19.54 10.86 17.92
C GLY A 51 18.43 10.10 18.65
N VAL A 52 17.18 10.54 18.52
CA VAL A 52 16.04 9.73 18.95
C VAL A 52 15.81 8.62 17.92
N ASN A 53 16.38 7.45 18.20
CA ASN A 53 15.97 6.21 17.55
C ASN A 53 14.49 5.98 17.88
N PHE A 54 13.58 6.22 16.95
CA PHE A 54 12.17 5.86 17.11
C PHE A 54 11.94 4.33 17.20
N ARG A 55 13.00 3.53 17.06
CA ARG A 55 13.04 2.12 17.46
C ARG A 55 13.06 1.91 18.99
N ASP A 56 13.62 2.85 19.75
CA ASP A 56 13.73 2.78 21.22
C ASP A 56 12.52 3.42 21.94
N LEU A 57 11.63 4.10 21.21
CA LEU A 57 10.35 4.63 21.71
C LEU A 57 9.18 3.64 21.60
N ALA A 58 9.39 2.46 20.98
CA ALA A 58 8.43 1.36 21.02
C ALA A 58 8.53 0.62 22.37
N VAL A 59 8.24 1.32 23.46
CA VAL A 59 7.90 0.71 24.75
C VAL A 59 6.40 0.85 24.91
N VAL A 60 5.72 -0.28 24.65
CA VAL A 60 4.27 -0.53 24.67
C VAL A 60 3.53 -0.20 23.37
#